data_AF-A0A0J7Z4I7-F1
#
_entry.id   AF-A0A0J7Z4I7-F1
#
_cell.length_a   1.000
_cell.length_b   1.000
_cell.length_c   1.000
_cell.angle_alpha   90.00
_cell.angle_beta   90.00
_cell.angle_gamma   90.00
#
_symmetry.space_group_name_H-M   'P 1'
#
loop_
_entity.id
_entity.type
_entity.pdbx_description
1 polymer ?
#
loop_
_entity_poly.entity_id
_entity_poly.type
_entity_poly.pdbx_seq_one_letter_code
_entity_poly.pdbx_strand_id
1 'polypeptide(L)'
;MAWVGLFTLVGRHTWPLLKSELDMRCYDCLQEARSDTTGIGVCSRCGLATCENHARVRQVQITRQVGMGAAYGRIPARRVVCHTCDMAETAH
;
A
#
# COMPACT_ATOMS: atom_id res chain seq x y z
N MET A 1 -58.66 -22.55 8.68
CA MET A 1 -58.18 -23.22 7.45
C MET A 1 -57.20 -22.29 6.76
N ALA A 2 -55.95 -22.77 6.62
CA ALA A 2 -54.82 -22.25 5.83
C ALA A 2 -54.48 -20.75 5.98
N TRP A 3 -53.41 -20.34 6.67
CA TRP A 3 -52.04 -20.58 6.19
C TRP A 3 -51.04 -20.60 7.36
N VAL A 4 -50.37 -21.74 7.49
CA VAL A 4 -49.21 -21.98 8.34
C VAL A 4 -47.98 -21.74 7.47
N GLY A 5 -47.02 -20.94 7.95
CA GLY A 5 -45.60 -21.04 7.59
C GLY A 5 -45.14 -20.42 6.27
N LEU A 6 -44.42 -19.30 6.36
CA LEU A 6 -43.35 -18.99 5.41
C LEU A 6 -42.09 -18.57 6.19
N PHE A 7 -41.45 -19.57 6.78
CA PHE A 7 -40.11 -19.49 7.32
C PHE A 7 -39.10 -19.44 6.15
N THR A 8 -38.10 -18.56 6.28
CA THR A 8 -36.76 -18.58 5.61
C THR A 8 -36.62 -18.10 4.16
N LEU A 9 -35.66 -17.18 3.95
CA LEU A 9 -34.62 -17.12 2.87
C LEU A 9 -34.40 -15.73 2.23
N VAL A 10 -33.89 -14.74 2.97
CA VAL A 10 -32.82 -13.80 2.49
C VAL A 10 -32.11 -13.31 3.77
N GLY A 11 -30.92 -13.74 4.15
CA GLY A 11 -29.77 -14.01 3.31
C GLY A 11 -28.94 -12.74 3.06
N ARG A 12 -28.39 -12.15 4.15
CA ARG A 12 -26.99 -11.66 4.20
C ARG A 12 -26.70 -10.33 3.42
N HIS A 13 -25.88 -9.46 4.00
CA HIS A 13 -25.08 -8.41 3.32
C HIS A 13 -25.63 -6.96 3.11
N THR A 14 -26.17 -6.26 4.11
CA THR A 14 -26.36 -4.79 4.00
C THR A 14 -25.18 -3.98 4.55
N TRP A 15 -23.93 -4.37 4.26
CA TRP A 15 -22.78 -3.49 4.51
C TRP A 15 -21.53 -3.80 3.64
N PRO A 16 -21.46 -3.29 2.40
CA PRO A 16 -20.16 -3.09 1.74
C PRO A 16 -19.84 -1.62 1.45
N LEU A 17 -20.78 -0.67 1.59
CA LEU A 17 -20.62 0.69 1.06
C LEU A 17 -19.76 1.65 1.89
N LEU A 18 -19.33 1.28 3.10
CA LEU A 18 -18.45 2.14 3.93
C LEU A 18 -16.98 1.70 3.93
N LYS A 19 -16.62 0.62 3.23
CA LYS A 19 -15.27 0.04 3.30
C LYS A 19 -14.31 0.51 2.20
N SER A 20 -14.79 1.25 1.19
CA SER A 20 -14.01 1.63 0.01
C SER A 20 -13.47 3.06 0.00
N GLU A 21 -13.84 3.92 0.96
CA GLU A 21 -13.44 5.35 0.93
C GLU A 21 -12.13 5.67 1.67
N LEU A 22 -11.55 4.71 2.40
CA LEU A 22 -10.26 4.88 3.09
C LEU A 22 -9.15 4.03 2.47
N ASP A 23 -9.30 3.62 1.22
CA ASP A 23 -8.21 2.92 0.54
C ASP A 23 -7.13 3.93 0.15
N MET A 24 -5.89 3.64 0.51
CA MET A 24 -4.77 4.52 0.15
C MET A 24 -4.54 4.45 -1.35
N ARG A 25 -4.84 5.51 -2.11
CA ARG A 25 -4.79 5.49 -3.58
C ARG A 25 -3.42 5.87 -4.10
N CYS A 26 -2.98 5.23 -5.18
CA CYS A 26 -1.73 5.58 -5.83
C CYS A 26 -1.79 6.97 -6.46
N TYR A 27 -0.85 7.84 -6.08
CA TYR A 27 -0.75 9.20 -6.62
C TYR A 27 -0.52 9.21 -8.13
N ASP A 28 0.44 8.45 -8.64
CA ASP A 28 0.78 8.44 -10.06
C ASP A 28 -0.39 7.93 -10.92
N CYS A 29 -1.14 6.94 -10.45
CA CYS A 29 -2.37 6.50 -11.13
C CYS A 29 -3.42 7.63 -11.21
N LEU A 30 -3.62 8.39 -10.14
CA LEU A 30 -4.53 9.54 -10.15
C LEU A 30 -4.12 10.58 -11.20
N GLN A 31 -2.81 10.83 -11.35
CA GLN A 31 -2.28 11.75 -12.35
C GLN A 31 -2.48 11.22 -13.79
N GLU A 32 -2.47 9.91 -13.98
CA GLU A 32 -2.76 9.24 -15.26
C GLU A 32 -4.27 9.10 -15.55
N ALA A 33 -5.13 9.73 -14.74
CA ALA A 33 -6.59 9.55 -14.77
C ALA A 33 -7.03 8.06 -14.61
N ARG A 34 -6.21 7.26 -13.93
CA ARG A 34 -6.50 5.88 -13.50
C ARG A 34 -6.93 5.90 -12.04
N SER A 35 -8.19 5.62 -11.76
CA SER A 35 -8.74 5.81 -10.42
C SER A 35 -8.63 4.59 -9.50
N ASP A 36 -8.40 3.39 -10.01
CA ASP A 36 -8.82 2.20 -9.28
C ASP A 36 -7.67 1.39 -8.67
N THR A 37 -6.45 1.96 -8.64
CA THR A 37 -5.29 1.22 -8.14
C THR A 37 -5.02 1.52 -6.66
N THR A 38 -5.25 0.50 -5.83
CA THR A 38 -4.87 0.48 -4.42
C THR A 38 -3.36 0.62 -4.27
N GLY A 39 -2.95 1.54 -3.40
CA GLY A 39 -1.56 1.73 -3.00
C GLY A 39 -1.10 0.59 -2.10
N ILE A 40 0.07 0.02 -2.39
CA ILE A 40 0.66 -1.05 -1.58
C ILE A 40 1.51 -0.50 -0.43
N GLY A 41 1.83 0.79 -0.46
CA GLY A 41 2.67 1.45 0.53
C GLY A 41 2.93 2.91 0.21
N VAL A 42 3.62 3.57 1.13
CA VAL A 42 4.02 4.97 1.02
C VAL A 42 5.51 5.02 0.65
N CYS A 43 5.84 5.83 -0.36
CA CYS A 43 7.22 6.07 -0.77
C CYS A 43 8.00 6.67 0.41
N SER A 44 9.08 6.01 0.84
CA SER A 44 9.91 6.47 1.96
C SER A 44 10.71 7.75 1.67
N ARG A 45 10.69 8.25 0.42
CA ARG A 45 11.42 9.44 -0.01
C ARG A 45 10.53 10.67 -0.08
N CYS A 46 9.39 10.57 -0.78
CA CYS A 46 8.48 11.71 -0.98
C CYS A 46 7.18 11.63 -0.18
N GLY A 47 6.87 10.51 0.46
CA GLY A 47 5.66 10.35 1.28
C GLY A 47 4.36 10.12 0.49
N LEU A 48 4.42 9.97 -0.84
CA LEU A 48 3.24 9.68 -1.66
C LEU A 48 2.90 8.18 -1.64
N ALA A 49 1.60 7.87 -1.66
CA ALA A 49 1.11 6.50 -1.80
C ALA A 49 1.32 5.99 -3.24
N THR A 50 1.78 4.75 -3.37
CA THR A 50 2.12 4.15 -4.66
C THR A 50 1.63 2.70 -4.76
N CYS A 51 1.16 2.30 -5.93
CA CYS A 51 0.71 0.93 -6.22
C CYS A 51 1.89 0.06 -6.68
N GLU A 52 1.65 -1.24 -6.83
CA GLU A 52 2.65 -2.21 -7.31
C GLU A 52 3.31 -1.84 -8.65
N ASN A 53 2.59 -1.13 -9.54
CA ASN A 53 3.12 -0.71 -10.84
C ASN A 53 3.96 0.57 -10.77
N HIS A 54 3.73 1.42 -9.76
CA HIS A 54 4.43 2.69 -9.60
C HIS A 54 5.47 2.66 -8.48
N ALA A 55 5.61 1.51 -7.83
CA ALA A 55 6.47 1.28 -6.69
C ALA A 55 7.61 0.33 -7.04
N ARG A 56 8.76 0.59 -6.42
CA ARG A 56 9.87 -0.34 -6.35
C ARG A 56 10.22 -0.62 -4.90
N VAL A 57 10.24 -1.91 -4.55
CA VAL A 57 10.69 -2.36 -3.23
C VAL A 57 12.21 -2.55 -3.29
N ARG A 58 12.96 -1.75 -2.52
CA ARG A 58 14.42 -1.83 -2.42
C ARG A 58 14.82 -2.41 -1.07
N GLN A 59 15.87 -3.24 -1.08
CA GLN A 59 16.53 -3.67 0.13
C GLN A 59 17.45 -2.55 0.63
N VAL A 60 17.44 -2.31 1.94
CA VAL A 60 18.26 -1.29 2.60
C VAL A 60 18.95 -1.90 3.81
N GLN A 61 20.26 -1.69 3.89
CA GLN A 61 21.04 -2.05 5.06
C GLN A 61 20.72 -1.04 6.18
N ILE A 62 20.24 -1.54 7.33
CA ILE A 62 20.00 -0.67 8.49
C ILE A 62 21.31 -0.48 9.24
N THR A 63 21.79 0.75 9.28
CA THR A 63 22.95 1.16 10.07
C THR A 63 22.48 1.70 11.41
N ARG A 64 23.02 1.16 12.50
CA ARG A 64 22.81 1.66 13.86
C ARG A 64 24.11 2.20 14.43
N GLN A 65 24.03 3.28 15.20
CA GLN A 65 25.16 3.76 15.98
C GLN A 65 25.34 2.85 17.20
N VAL A 66 26.56 2.39 17.44
CA VAL A 66 26.92 1.54 18.59
C VAL A 66 28.24 2.03 19.15
N GLY A 67 28.20 2.65 20.34
CA GLY A 67 29.38 3.29 20.94
C GLY A 67 29.94 4.39 20.03
N MET A 68 31.22 4.30 19.69
CA MET A 68 31.91 5.23 18.78
C MET A 68 31.93 4.76 17.31
N GLY A 69 31.16 3.72 16.95
CA GLY A 69 31.15 3.15 15.60
C GLY A 69 29.76 2.87 15.04
N ALA A 70 29.71 2.42 13.79
CA ALA A 70 28.50 1.98 13.12
C ALA A 70 28.45 0.44 13.07
N ALA A 71 27.29 -0.13 13.35
CA ALA A 71 27.01 -1.55 13.14
C ALA A 71 25.86 -1.71 12.15
N TYR A 72 25.96 -2.74 11.30
CA TYR A 72 24.90 -3.08 10.35
C TYR A 72 24.01 -4.19 10.90
N GLY A 73 22.71 -4.07 10.67
CA GLY A 73 21.79 -5.18 10.89
C GLY A 73 22.13 -6.35 9.98
N ARG A 74 22.04 -7.59 10.49
CA ARG A 74 22.34 -8.81 9.70
C ARG A 74 21.28 -9.11 8.64
N ILE A 75 20.09 -8.55 8.78
CA ILE A 75 18.95 -8.77 7.88
C ILE A 75 18.67 -7.44 7.18
N PRO A 76 18.70 -7.38 5.83
CA PRO A 76 18.36 -6.17 5.11
C PRO A 76 16.87 -5.85 5.30
N ALA A 77 16.57 -4.58 5.58
CA ALA A 77 15.20 -4.08 5.61
C ALA A 77 14.68 -3.84 4.20
N ARG A 78 13.37 -3.58 4.08
CA ARG A 78 12.72 -3.18 2.83
C ARG A 78 12.15 -1.78 2.94
N ARG A 79 12.27 -1.00 1.86
CA ARG A 79 11.55 0.27 1.69
C ARG A 79 10.82 0.28 0.35
N VAL A 80 9.71 0.98 0.32
CA VAL A 80 8.97 1.30 -0.92
C VAL A 80 9.46 2.65 -1.43
N VAL A 81 9.78 2.73 -2.71
CA VAL A 81 10.18 3.97 -3.39
C VAL A 81 9.37 4.09 -4.68
N CYS A 82 8.79 5.26 -4.99
CA CYS A 82 8.10 5.45 -6.26
C CYS A 82 9.09 5.51 -7.43
N HIS A 83 8.64 5.22 -8.66
CA HIS A 83 9.53 5.23 -9.83
C HIS A 83 10.28 6.55 -10.02
N THR A 84 9.64 7.69 -9.79
CA THR A 84 10.30 9.00 -9.89
C THR A 84 11.49 9.12 -8.94
N CYS A 85 11.31 8.71 -7.67
CA CYS A 85 12.40 8.74 -6.69
C CYS A 85 13.43 7.64 -6.96
N ASP A 86 13.03 6.46 -7.45
CA ASP A 86 13.94 5.37 -7.81
C ASP A 86 14.86 5.80 -8.98
N MET A 87 14.30 6.48 -10.00
CA MET A 87 15.07 7.06 -11.09
C MET A 87 16.03 8.15 -10.58
N ALA A 88 15.56 9.04 -9.70
CA ALA A 88 16.42 10.08 -9.15
C ALA A 88 17.56 9.53 -8.28
N GLU A 89 17.37 8.41 -7.60
CA GLU A 89 18.41 7.73 -6.81
C GLU A 89 19.40 6.93 -7.67
N THR A 90 19.03 6.56 -8.90
CA THR A 90 19.85 5.70 -9.78
C THR A 90 20.45 6.43 -10.98
N ALA A 91 19.98 7.64 -11.27
CA ALA A 91 20.59 8.54 -12.25
C ALA A 91 21.94 9.04 -11.70
N HIS A 92 23.01 8.39 -12.14
CA HIS A 92 24.40 8.78 -11.91
C HIS A 92 25.03 9.29 -13.20
#